data_AF-A0A5B7H827-F1
#
_entry.id   AF-A0A5B7H827-F1
#
_cell.length_a   1.000
_cell.length_b   1.000
_cell.length_c   1.000
_cell.angle_alpha   90.00
_cell.angle_beta   90.00
_cell.angle_gamma   90.00
#
_symmetry.space_group_name_H-M   'P 1'
#
loop_
_entity.id
_entity.type
_entity.pdbx_description
1 polymer ?
#
loop_
_entity_poly.entity_id
_entity_poly.type
_entity_poly.pdbx_seq_one_letter_code
_entity_poly.pdbx_strand_id
1 'polypeptide(L)'
;MFLNLYFLVMATSQFIPELRIGYLYTYWGPLGFVIMVTLIREAVDDVRRWQRDKEVNQQKYKKLTPQGAQRTITSANIRVGDLIFVEKDQRVPADVVFLRTTEASGTCFIRTDQLDGETDWKLRLAVPVTQKLETNEELFSMDATVYAEKPQKDIYNFIGTFNKVRYNIVLTVSA
;
A
#
# COMPACT_ATOMS: atom_id res chain seq x y z
N MET A 1 26.37 -10.67 -9.15
CA MET A 1 25.83 -11.99 -9.53
C MET A 1 26.88 -12.88 -10.21
N PHE A 2 27.62 -12.38 -11.20
CA PHE A 2 28.59 -13.17 -11.97
C PHE A 2 29.71 -13.82 -11.13
N LEU A 3 30.23 -13.13 -10.11
CA LEU A 3 31.33 -13.62 -9.28
C LEU A 3 30.93 -14.77 -8.33
N ASN A 4 29.73 -14.71 -7.72
CA ASN A 4 29.23 -15.79 -6.86
C ASN A 4 28.97 -17.07 -7.66
N LEU A 5 28.45 -16.93 -8.88
CA LEU A 5 28.26 -18.04 -9.81
C LEU A 5 29.62 -18.63 -10.24
N TYR A 6 30.60 -17.79 -10.54
CA TYR A 6 31.96 -18.23 -10.86
C TYR A 6 32.57 -19.05 -9.71
N PHE A 7 32.51 -18.57 -8.47
CA PHE A 7 33.01 -19.31 -7.31
C PHE A 7 32.24 -20.62 -7.05
N LEU A 8 30.94 -20.64 -7.32
CA LEU A 8 30.12 -21.84 -7.22
C LEU A 8 30.50 -22.90 -8.27
N VAL A 9 30.69 -22.49 -9.53
CA VAL A 9 31.13 -23.39 -10.62
C VAL A 9 32.53 -23.92 -10.32
N MET A 10 33.44 -23.06 -9.86
CA MET A 10 34.78 -23.47 -9.43
C MET A 10 34.70 -24.48 -8.26
N ALA A 11 33.89 -24.22 -7.23
CA ALA A 11 33.76 -25.11 -6.08
C ALA A 11 33.13 -26.48 -6.43
N THR A 12 32.13 -26.49 -7.32
CA THR A 12 31.47 -27.73 -7.77
C THR A 12 32.35 -28.57 -8.70
N SER A 13 33.20 -27.94 -9.52
CA SER A 13 34.17 -28.67 -10.37
C SER A 13 35.15 -29.56 -9.59
N GLN A 14 35.43 -29.23 -8.31
CA GLN A 14 36.38 -29.96 -7.47
C GLN A 14 35.86 -31.34 -6.97
N PHE A 15 34.59 -31.66 -7.26
CA PHE A 15 34.06 -33.02 -7.07
C PHE A 15 34.56 -34.01 -8.13
N ILE A 16 35.03 -33.53 -9.29
CA ILE A 16 35.63 -34.36 -10.35
C ILE A 16 37.10 -34.60 -9.99
N PRO A 17 37.53 -35.85 -9.72
CA PRO A 17 38.90 -36.13 -9.25
C PRO A 17 39.98 -35.67 -10.24
N GLU A 18 39.69 -35.72 -11.54
CA GLU A 18 40.60 -35.34 -12.63
C GLU A 18 40.86 -33.83 -12.70
N LEU A 19 39.96 -33.01 -12.15
CA LEU A 19 40.05 -31.54 -12.14
C LEU A 19 40.42 -30.98 -10.76
N ARG A 20 40.69 -31.86 -9.78
CA ARG A 20 40.97 -31.45 -8.39
C ARG A 20 42.41 -30.96 -8.26
N ILE A 21 42.56 -29.67 -7.96
CA ILE A 21 43.88 -29.03 -7.81
C ILE A 21 44.33 -28.98 -6.34
N GLY A 22 43.40 -29.00 -5.38
CA GLY A 22 43.69 -28.91 -3.95
C GLY A 22 42.60 -29.49 -3.05
N TYR A 23 42.63 -29.14 -1.77
CA TYR A 23 41.64 -29.59 -0.79
C TYR A 23 40.27 -28.91 -1.00
N LEU A 24 39.18 -29.65 -0.80
CA LEU A 24 37.81 -29.12 -1.01
C LEU A 24 37.51 -27.87 -0.18
N TYR A 25 38.04 -27.76 1.03
CA TYR A 25 37.75 -26.66 1.94
C TYR A 25 38.28 -25.30 1.45
N THR A 26 39.32 -25.27 0.60
CA THR A 26 39.89 -24.00 0.11
C THR A 26 38.97 -23.29 -0.89
N TYR A 27 38.02 -24.02 -1.48
CA TYR A 27 37.02 -23.49 -2.41
C TYR A 27 35.67 -23.27 -1.72
N TRP A 28 35.22 -24.25 -0.93
CA TRP A 28 33.94 -24.18 -0.23
C TRP A 28 33.96 -23.23 0.97
N GLY A 29 35.11 -23.05 1.63
CA GLY A 29 35.25 -22.16 2.78
C GLY A 29 34.95 -20.68 2.45
N PRO A 30 35.69 -20.05 1.51
CA PRO A 30 35.44 -18.66 1.13
C PRO A 30 34.04 -18.44 0.55
N LEU A 31 33.54 -19.38 -0.27
CA LEU A 31 32.18 -19.32 -0.82
C LEU A 31 31.12 -19.36 0.27
N GLY A 32 31.25 -20.29 1.22
CA GLY A 32 30.35 -20.42 2.37
C GLY A 32 30.36 -19.16 3.25
N PHE A 33 31.53 -18.57 3.48
CA PHE A 33 31.65 -17.32 4.24
C PHE A 33 30.90 -16.16 3.56
N VAL A 34 31.12 -15.95 2.26
CA VAL A 34 30.44 -14.86 1.52
C VAL A 34 28.92 -15.07 1.53
N ILE A 35 28.45 -16.28 1.24
CA ILE A 35 27.02 -16.62 1.27
C ILE A 35 26.45 -16.38 2.68
N MET A 36 27.14 -16.81 3.73
CA MET A 36 26.71 -16.61 5.12
C MET A 36 26.55 -15.12 5.44
N VAL A 37 27.53 -14.28 5.09
CA VAL A 37 27.44 -12.82 5.32
C VAL A 37 26.28 -12.20 4.54
N THR A 38 26.05 -12.62 3.29
CA THR A 38 24.92 -12.14 2.49
C THR A 38 23.59 -12.53 3.12
N LEU A 39 23.42 -13.80 3.51
CA LEU A 39 22.19 -14.29 4.15
C LEU A 39 21.89 -13.59 5.47
N ILE A 40 22.91 -13.35 6.31
CA ILE A 40 22.74 -12.61 7.56
C ILE A 40 22.27 -11.18 7.29
N ARG A 41 22.89 -10.50 6.32
CA ARG A 41 22.51 -9.13 5.97
C ARG A 41 21.07 -9.06 5.46
N GLU A 42 20.70 -9.95 4.54
CA GLU A 42 19.34 -10.02 4.00
C GLU A 42 18.33 -10.33 5.10
N ALA A 43 18.64 -11.27 6.01
CA ALA A 43 17.78 -11.58 7.14
C ALA A 43 17.58 -10.36 8.07
N VAL A 44 18.63 -9.60 8.36
CA VAL A 44 18.52 -8.36 9.16
C VAL A 44 17.66 -7.32 8.45
N ASP A 45 17.87 -7.11 7.15
CA ASP A 45 17.11 -6.14 6.37
C ASP A 45 15.63 -6.54 6.25
N ASP A 46 15.33 -7.83 6.12
CA ASP A 46 13.97 -8.36 6.09
C ASP A 46 13.27 -8.26 7.44
N VAL A 47 13.97 -8.51 8.56
CA VAL A 47 13.40 -8.29 9.91
C VAL A 47 13.06 -6.81 10.11
N ARG A 48 13.92 -5.89 9.66
CA ARG A 48 13.65 -4.45 9.73
C ARG A 48 12.46 -4.04 8.85
N ARG A 49 12.31 -4.63 7.66
CA ARG A 49 11.13 -4.42 6.79
C ARG A 49 9.86 -4.90 7.48
N TRP A 50 9.89 -6.12 8.02
CA TRP A 50 8.75 -6.68 8.74
C TRP A 50 8.31 -5.81 9.92
N GLN A 51 9.24 -5.25 10.69
CA GLN A 51 8.91 -4.32 11.78
C GLN A 51 8.19 -3.06 11.28
N ARG A 52 8.69 -2.43 10.20
CA ARG A 52 8.05 -1.26 9.59
C ARG A 52 6.67 -1.58 9.02
N ASP A 53 6.54 -2.72 8.33
CA ASP A 53 5.26 -3.15 7.76
C ASP A 53 4.24 -3.42 8.87
N LYS A 54 4.67 -4.03 9.98
CA LYS A 54 3.82 -4.25 11.15
C LYS A 54 3.32 -2.94 11.76
N GLU A 55 4.18 -1.92 11.87
CA GLU A 55 3.80 -0.61 12.38
C GLU A 55 2.74 0.05 11.48
N VAL A 56 2.95 0.05 10.17
CA VAL A 56 1.99 0.59 9.18
C VAL A 56 0.66 -0.17 9.23
N ASN A 57 0.70 -1.50 9.35
CA ASN A 57 -0.47 -2.37 9.41
C ASN A 57 -1.25 -2.30 10.73
N GLN A 58 -0.66 -1.70 11.77
CA GLN A 58 -1.27 -1.52 13.09
C GLN A 58 -1.84 -0.10 13.31
N GLN A 59 -1.69 0.80 12.33
CA GLN A 59 -2.29 2.13 12.40
C GLN A 59 -3.81 2.04 12.58
N LYS A 60 -4.36 2.90 13.45
CA LYS A 60 -5.77 2.87 13.84
C LYS A 60 -6.60 3.85 13.00
N TYR A 61 -7.74 3.38 12.54
CA TYR A 61 -8.74 4.16 11.78
C TYR A 61 -10.11 3.99 12.41
N LYS A 62 -10.99 4.97 12.21
CA LYS A 62 -12.38 4.89 12.64
C LYS A 62 -13.22 4.40 11.46
N LYS A 63 -13.96 3.32 11.65
CA LYS A 63 -14.91 2.77 10.68
C LYS A 63 -16.33 3.13 11.09
N LEU A 64 -17.15 3.55 10.13
CA LEU A 64 -18.57 3.76 10.33
C LEU A 64 -19.31 2.42 10.38
N THR A 65 -20.15 2.24 11.40
CA THR A 65 -20.96 1.04 11.57
C THR A 65 -22.41 1.28 11.14
N PRO A 66 -23.20 0.22 10.89
CA PRO A 66 -24.61 0.36 10.51
C PRO A 66 -25.48 1.12 11.52
N GLN A 67 -25.05 1.17 12.78
CA GLN A 67 -25.76 1.83 13.87
C GLN A 67 -25.39 3.31 13.99
N GLY A 68 -24.66 3.88 13.01
CA GLY A 68 -24.14 5.25 13.08
C GLY A 68 -22.93 5.43 13.99
N ALA A 69 -22.60 4.43 14.82
CA ALA A 69 -21.45 4.46 15.72
C ALA A 69 -20.12 4.31 14.98
N GLN A 70 -19.06 4.90 15.56
CA GLN A 70 -17.69 4.76 15.06
C GLN A 70 -16.97 3.65 15.83
N ARG A 71 -16.36 2.72 15.09
CA ARG A 71 -15.55 1.64 15.66
C ARG A 71 -14.10 1.79 15.23
N THR A 72 -13.18 1.72 16.19
CA THR A 72 -11.75 1.70 15.89
C THR A 72 -11.35 0.35 15.29
N ILE A 73 -10.69 0.39 14.14
CA ILE A 73 -10.11 -0.77 13.44
C ILE A 73 -8.65 -0.48 13.09
N THR A 74 -7.86 -1.52 12.84
CA THR A 74 -6.49 -1.36 12.31
C THR A 74 -6.52 -1.28 10.79
N SER A 75 -5.51 -0.66 10.18
CA SER A 75 -5.35 -0.60 8.72
C SER A 75 -5.39 -1.98 8.07
N ALA A 76 -4.74 -2.98 8.68
CA ALA A 76 -4.77 -4.36 8.20
C ALA A 76 -6.16 -5.01 8.15
N ASN A 77 -7.15 -4.46 8.87
CA ASN A 77 -8.51 -5.00 8.95
C ASN A 77 -9.52 -4.24 8.07
N ILE A 78 -9.08 -3.22 7.32
CA ILE A 78 -9.92 -2.48 6.39
C ILE A 78 -10.28 -3.38 5.21
N ARG A 79 -11.56 -3.41 4.82
CA ARG A 79 -12.07 -4.18 3.69
C ARG A 79 -12.73 -3.27 2.65
N VAL A 80 -12.81 -3.73 1.41
CA VAL A 80 -13.53 -3.03 0.33
C VAL A 80 -14.99 -2.84 0.73
N GLY A 81 -15.50 -1.63 0.57
CA GLY A 81 -16.85 -1.23 0.99
C GLY A 81 -16.93 -0.67 2.41
N ASP A 82 -15.83 -0.68 3.18
CA ASP A 82 -15.80 -0.04 4.48
C ASP A 82 -15.78 1.48 4.35
N LEU A 83 -16.68 2.13 5.08
CA LEU A 83 -16.66 3.58 5.25
C LEU A 83 -15.73 3.91 6.42
N ILE A 84 -14.64 4.61 6.13
CA ILE A 84 -13.62 5.00 7.12
C ILE A 84 -13.52 6.52 7.24
N PHE A 85 -13.15 6.98 8.43
CA PHE A 85 -12.76 8.36 8.67
C PHE A 85 -11.23 8.45 8.70
N VAL A 86 -10.70 9.42 7.97
CA VAL A 86 -9.28 9.78 7.97
C VAL A 86 -9.17 11.16 8.61
N GLU A 87 -8.38 11.26 9.67
CA GLU A 87 -8.17 12.52 10.39
C GLU A 87 -7.11 13.40 9.70
N LYS A 88 -7.01 14.66 10.11
CA LYS A 88 -5.96 15.56 9.62
C LYS A 88 -4.58 14.97 9.94
N ASP A 89 -3.65 15.12 9.00
CA ASP A 89 -2.27 14.64 9.10
C ASP A 89 -2.15 13.11 9.26
N GLN A 90 -3.23 12.38 9.01
CA GLN A 90 -3.25 10.93 8.97
C GLN A 90 -3.01 10.41 7.54
N ARG A 91 -2.20 9.38 7.41
CA ARG A 91 -1.97 8.69 6.13
C ARG A 91 -3.27 8.06 5.63
N VAL A 92 -3.51 8.09 4.32
CA VAL A 92 -4.62 7.34 3.72
C VAL A 92 -4.21 5.86 3.63
N PRO A 93 -5.01 4.91 4.16
CA PRO A 93 -4.56 3.53 4.33
C PRO A 93 -4.63 2.67 3.06
N ALA A 94 -5.44 3.07 2.08
CA ALA A 94 -5.67 2.37 0.82
C ALA A 94 -6.22 3.36 -0.23
N ASP A 95 -6.46 2.90 -1.46
CA ASP A 95 -7.19 3.69 -2.45
C ASP A 95 -8.64 3.87 -2.00
N VAL A 96 -9.07 5.12 -1.81
CA VAL A 96 -10.39 5.47 -1.27
C VAL A 96 -11.12 6.46 -2.17
N VAL A 97 -12.46 6.36 -2.18
CA VAL A 97 -13.32 7.39 -2.77
C VAL A 97 -13.63 8.43 -1.70
N PHE A 98 -13.36 9.70 -2.02
CA PHE A 98 -13.60 10.80 -1.09
C PHE A 98 -15.09 11.20 -1.08
N LEU A 99 -15.82 10.76 -0.07
CA LEU A 99 -17.28 10.94 -0.01
C LEU A 99 -17.70 12.24 0.69
N ARG A 100 -17.06 12.60 1.79
CA ARG A 100 -17.49 13.73 2.62
C ARG A 100 -16.35 14.29 3.45
N THR A 101 -16.42 15.59 3.73
CA THR A 101 -15.53 16.31 4.65
C THR A 101 -16.33 17.19 5.60
N THR A 102 -15.69 17.60 6.69
CA THR A 102 -16.21 18.58 7.64
C THR A 102 -16.28 19.99 7.06
N GLU A 103 -15.58 20.26 5.96
CA GLU A 103 -15.65 21.55 5.26
C GLU A 103 -16.91 21.65 4.39
N ALA A 104 -17.69 22.73 4.54
CA ALA A 104 -18.98 22.88 3.85
C ALA A 104 -18.87 22.90 2.31
N SER A 105 -17.76 23.38 1.78
CA SER A 105 -17.42 23.40 0.35
C SER A 105 -17.18 22.01 -0.24
N GLY A 106 -16.95 20.98 0.58
CA GLY A 106 -16.57 19.65 0.12
C GLY A 106 -15.10 19.54 -0.30
N THR A 107 -14.25 20.53 0.02
CA THR A 107 -12.83 20.53 -0.33
C THR A 107 -11.95 19.84 0.72
N CYS A 108 -10.85 19.25 0.27
CA CYS A 108 -9.78 18.76 1.13
C CYS A 108 -8.46 18.84 0.38
N PHE A 109 -7.38 19.16 1.10
CA PHE A 109 -6.03 19.16 0.55
C PHE A 109 -5.33 17.86 0.92
N ILE A 110 -4.80 17.18 -0.08
CA ILE A 110 -3.96 15.99 0.10
C ILE A 110 -2.53 16.30 -0.34
N ARG A 111 -1.55 15.69 0.31
CA ARG A 111 -0.16 15.70 -0.13
C ARG A 111 0.19 14.33 -0.67
N THR A 112 0.88 14.28 -1.80
CA THR A 112 1.26 13.03 -2.49
C THR A 112 2.76 12.80 -2.50
N ASP A 113 3.51 13.50 -1.65
CA ASP A 113 4.97 13.41 -1.51
C ASP A 113 5.49 11.97 -1.33
N GLN A 114 4.70 11.10 -0.70
CA GLN A 114 5.03 9.68 -0.54
C GLN A 114 4.81 8.81 -1.79
N LEU A 115 4.09 9.32 -2.80
CA LEU A 115 3.73 8.62 -4.04
C LEU A 115 4.56 9.10 -5.22
N ASP A 116 4.59 10.41 -5.48
CA ASP A 116 5.25 11.03 -6.63
C ASP A 116 6.44 11.92 -6.26
N GLY A 117 6.65 12.20 -4.96
CA GLY A 117 7.69 13.10 -4.49
C GLY A 117 7.33 14.58 -4.58
N GLU A 118 6.10 14.91 -5.01
CA GLU A 118 5.63 16.31 -5.09
C GLU A 118 5.24 16.81 -3.69
N THR A 119 5.76 17.98 -3.31
CA THR A 119 5.47 18.61 -2.01
C THR A 119 4.20 19.46 -2.00
N ASP A 120 3.61 19.68 -3.17
CA ASP A 120 2.47 20.57 -3.35
C ASP A 120 1.18 19.94 -2.83
N TRP A 121 0.32 20.80 -2.30
CA TRP A 121 -1.00 20.39 -1.85
C TRP A 121 -1.94 20.29 -3.04
N LYS A 122 -2.50 19.10 -3.26
CA LYS A 122 -3.48 18.85 -4.31
C LYS A 122 -4.88 18.98 -3.72
N LEU A 123 -5.68 19.90 -4.28
CA LEU A 123 -7.08 20.05 -3.89
C LEU A 123 -7.91 18.86 -4.42
N ARG A 124 -8.72 18.26 -3.56
CA ARG A 124 -9.68 17.21 -3.88
C ARG A 124 -11.06 17.62 -3.44
N LEU A 125 -12.05 17.22 -4.24
CA LEU A 125 -13.46 17.48 -4.00
C LEU A 125 -14.17 16.19 -3.61
N ALA A 126 -14.97 16.26 -2.54
CA ALA A 126 -15.84 15.19 -2.13
C ALA A 126 -16.95 14.97 -3.17
N VAL A 127 -17.50 13.76 -3.25
CA VAL A 127 -18.64 13.47 -4.12
C VAL A 127 -19.82 14.41 -3.77
N PRO A 128 -20.30 15.26 -4.70
CA PRO A 128 -21.22 16.35 -4.35
C PRO A 128 -22.55 15.90 -3.73
N VAL A 129 -23.02 14.69 -4.08
CA VAL A 129 -24.28 14.14 -3.55
C VAL A 129 -24.14 13.62 -2.14
N THR A 130 -22.98 13.11 -1.74
CA THR A 130 -22.71 12.63 -0.38
C THR A 130 -22.32 13.77 0.56
N GLN A 131 -21.72 14.85 0.05
CA GLN A 131 -21.43 16.05 0.83
C GLN A 131 -22.69 16.75 1.36
N LYS A 132 -23.81 16.62 0.64
CA LYS A 132 -25.13 17.17 1.05
C LYS A 132 -25.80 16.42 2.20
N LEU A 133 -25.28 15.24 2.57
CA LEU A 133 -25.84 14.44 3.67
C LEU A 133 -25.34 15.00 5.00
N GLU A 134 -26.26 15.29 5.92
CA GLU A 134 -25.94 15.94 7.19
C GLU A 134 -25.40 14.92 8.19
N THR A 135 -26.00 13.74 8.26
CA THR A 135 -25.68 12.72 9.26
C THR A 135 -24.80 11.59 8.71
N ASN A 136 -24.01 10.97 9.59
CA ASN A 136 -23.26 9.76 9.23
C ASN A 136 -24.21 8.58 8.91
N GLU A 137 -25.38 8.53 9.57
CA GLU A 137 -26.37 7.48 9.39
C GLU A 137 -26.99 7.52 7.99
N GLU A 138 -27.28 8.70 7.46
CA GLU A 138 -27.69 8.89 6.06
C GLU A 138 -26.61 8.43 5.08
N LEU A 139 -25.34 8.72 5.39
CA LEU A 139 -24.23 8.30 4.55
C LEU A 139 -24.09 6.77 4.53
N PHE A 140 -24.32 6.09 5.66
CA PHE A 140 -24.26 4.64 5.74
C PHE A 140 -25.48 3.96 5.09
N SER A 141 -26.68 4.49 5.30
CA SER A 141 -27.93 3.94 4.77
C SER A 141 -28.14 4.24 3.28
N MET A 142 -27.27 5.04 2.68
CA MET A 142 -27.31 5.36 1.27
C MET A 142 -27.02 4.14 0.40
N ASP A 143 -27.98 3.79 -0.45
CA ASP A 143 -27.79 2.79 -1.50
C ASP A 143 -27.04 3.40 -2.69
N ALA A 144 -25.78 3.01 -2.84
CA ALA A 144 -24.91 3.47 -3.90
C ALA A 144 -23.91 2.39 -4.33
N THR A 145 -23.53 2.43 -5.59
CA THR A 145 -22.54 1.53 -6.18
C THR A 145 -21.40 2.34 -6.77
N VAL A 146 -20.17 1.90 -6.52
CA VAL A 146 -18.97 2.46 -7.14
C VAL A 146 -18.42 1.47 -8.14
N TYR A 147 -18.37 1.87 -9.40
CA TYR A 147 -17.63 1.18 -10.44
C TYR A 147 -16.24 1.80 -10.52
N ALA A 148 -15.21 0.98 -10.35
CA ALA A 148 -13.82 1.37 -10.54
C ALA A 148 -13.20 0.47 -11.60
N GLU A 149 -12.28 1.01 -12.37
CA GLU A 149 -11.50 0.22 -13.31
C GLU A 149 -10.60 -0.82 -12.61
N LYS A 150 -10.01 -1.73 -13.40
CA LYS A 150 -9.07 -2.72 -12.86
C LYS A 150 -7.84 -2.00 -12.28
N PRO A 151 -7.22 -2.51 -11.20
CA PRO A 151 -6.01 -1.89 -10.63
C PRO A 151 -4.93 -1.72 -11.70
N GLN A 152 -4.44 -0.49 -11.86
CA GLN A 152 -3.36 -0.14 -12.77
C GLN A 152 -2.20 0.49 -11.98
N LYS A 153 -1.00 0.48 -12.58
CA LYS A 153 0.18 1.13 -11.99
C LYS A 153 0.24 2.64 -12.26
N ASP A 154 -0.61 3.15 -13.15
CA ASP A 154 -0.71 4.58 -13.42
C ASP A 154 -1.39 5.26 -12.24
N ILE A 155 -0.69 6.20 -11.60
CA ILE A 155 -1.14 6.93 -10.41
C ILE A 155 -1.82 8.25 -10.77
N TYR A 156 -1.75 8.67 -12.03
CA TYR A 156 -2.25 9.98 -12.48
C TYR A 156 -3.62 9.89 -13.15
N ASN A 157 -4.00 8.71 -13.63
CA ASN A 157 -5.29 8.44 -14.25
C ASN A 157 -6.08 7.47 -13.39
N PHE A 158 -7.29 7.88 -13.01
CA PHE A 158 -8.31 6.99 -12.47
C PHE A 158 -9.66 7.32 -13.08
N ILE A 159 -10.35 6.31 -13.57
CA ILE A 159 -11.73 6.41 -14.06
C ILE A 159 -12.63 5.49 -13.24
N GLY A 160 -13.60 6.10 -12.58
CA GLY A 160 -14.68 5.41 -11.88
C GLY A 160 -16.02 6.08 -12.10
N THR A 161 -17.09 5.42 -11.68
CA THR A 161 -18.44 5.97 -11.69
C THR A 161 -19.15 5.65 -10.39
N PHE A 162 -19.64 6.69 -9.74
CA PHE A 162 -20.46 6.61 -8.55
C PHE A 162 -21.93 6.70 -8.94
N ASN A 163 -22.67 5.61 -8.71
CA ASN A 163 -24.10 5.53 -9.02
C ASN A 163 -24.91 5.51 -7.73
N LYS A 164 -25.84 6.47 -7.61
CA LYS A 164 -26.95 6.48 -6.66
C LYS A 164 -28.24 6.36 -7.48
N VAL A 165 -29.31 5.79 -6.93
CA VAL A 165 -30.62 5.49 -7.59
C VAL A 165 -31.16 6.58 -8.56
N ARG A 166 -30.74 7.85 -8.46
CA ARG A 166 -31.07 8.94 -9.40
C ARG A 166 -29.88 9.82 -9.88
N TYR A 167 -28.64 9.47 -9.54
CA TYR A 167 -27.45 10.26 -9.88
C TYR A 167 -26.31 9.36 -10.34
N ASN A 168 -25.78 9.62 -11.54
CA ASN A 168 -24.55 9.01 -12.03
C ASN A 168 -23.47 10.10 -12.03
N ILE A 169 -22.45 9.94 -11.20
CA ILE A 169 -21.34 10.89 -11.06
C ILE A 169 -20.07 10.19 -11.52
N VAL A 170 -19.42 10.75 -12.53
CA VAL A 170 -18.11 10.25 -12.96
C VAL A 170 -17.07 10.66 -11.93
N LEU A 171 -16.31 9.69 -11.43
CA LEU A 171 -15.17 9.91 -10.56
C LEU A 171 -13.92 9.90 -11.43
N THR A 172 -13.26 11.05 -11.56
CA THR A 172 -11.99 11.15 -12.29
C THR A 172 -10.90 11.69 -11.38
N VAL A 173 -9.77 11.00 -11.36
CA VAL A 173 -8.51 11.63 -10.96
C VAL A 173 -7.79 11.97 -12.24
N SER A 174 -7.71 13.27 -12.53
CA SER A 174 -6.62 13.82 -13.34
C SER A 174 -5.69 14.49 -12.35
N ALA A 175 -4.40 14.16 -12.43
CA ALA A 175 -3.38 15.03 -11.87
C ALA A 175 -3.21 16.28 -12.74
#